data_AF-A0A7J9R9R5-F1
#
_entry.id   AF-A0A7J9R9R5-F1
#
_cell.length_a   1.000
_cell.length_b   1.000
_cell.length_c   1.000
_cell.angle_alpha   90.00
_cell.angle_beta   90.00
_cell.angle_gamma   90.00
#
_symmetry.space_group_name_H-M   'P 1'
#
loop_
_entity.id
_entity.type
_entity.pdbx_description
1 polymer ?
#
loop_
_entity_poly.entity_id
_entity_poly.type
_entity_poly.pdbx_seq_one_letter_code
_entity_poly.pdbx_strand_id
1 'polypeptide(L)'
;MSSKIFDYTKICKSIMDADNQIRFAGVINDRGRLVAGGMRENVEPLESEKDDEMIFMELALRVKMRKEFDRQLGQVNFAMASRERALAMSF
;
A
#
# COMPACT_ATOMS: atom_id res chain seq x y z
N MET A 1 -7.67 -5.70 -23.79
CA MET A 1 -6.34 -5.27 -23.31
C MET A 1 -5.77 -6.41 -22.49
N SER A 2 -4.62 -6.96 -22.88
CA SER A 2 -3.98 -8.05 -22.13
C SER A 2 -3.79 -7.60 -20.68
N SER A 3 -4.39 -8.29 -19.72
CA SER A 3 -4.05 -8.10 -18.31
C SER A 3 -2.56 -8.38 -18.18
N LYS A 4 -1.77 -7.35 -17.86
CA LYS A 4 -0.40 -7.58 -17.42
C LYS A 4 -0.51 -8.35 -16.12
N ILE A 5 -0.11 -9.63 -16.14
CA ILE A 5 0.02 -10.42 -14.93
C ILE A 5 1.31 -9.96 -14.27
N PHE A 6 1.18 -9.19 -13.20
CA PHE A 6 2.32 -8.79 -12.38
C PHE A 6 2.55 -9.83 -11.30
N ASP A 7 3.79 -10.24 -11.11
CA ASP A 7 4.19 -11.03 -9.94
C ASP A 7 4.30 -10.08 -8.74
N TYR A 8 3.16 -9.85 -8.08
CA TYR A 8 3.09 -8.93 -6.95
C TYR A 8 3.96 -9.38 -5.78
N THR A 9 4.14 -10.69 -5.57
CA THR A 9 5.03 -11.21 -4.53
C THR A 9 6.47 -10.79 -4.80
N LYS A 10 6.95 -10.93 -6.04
CA LYS A 10 8.30 -10.49 -6.43
C LYS A 10 8.47 -8.97 -6.32
N ILE A 11 7.44 -8.20 -6.67
CA ILE A 11 7.46 -6.74 -6.54
C ILE A 11 7.56 -6.34 -5.07
N CYS A 12 6.67 -6.85 -4.21
CA CYS A 12 6.72 -6.58 -2.77
C CYS A 12 8.08 -6.96 -2.18
N LYS A 13 8.62 -8.12 -2.53
CA LYS A 13 9.96 -8.53 -2.10
C LYS A 13 11.04 -7.54 -2.54
N SER A 14 11.02 -7.09 -3.80
CA SER A 14 12.00 -6.13 -4.31
C SER A 14 11.93 -4.78 -3.58
N ILE A 15 10.72 -4.34 -3.19
CA ILE A 15 10.53 -3.14 -2.36
C ILE A 15 11.11 -3.36 -0.96
N MET A 16 10.82 -4.50 -0.32
CA MET A 16 11.38 -4.84 0.99
C MET A 16 12.91 -4.92 0.97
N ASP A 17 13.49 -5.46 -0.11
CA ASP A 17 14.93 -5.62 -0.26
C ASP A 17 15.65 -4.29 -0.58
N ALA A 18 14.92 -3.24 -0.98
CA ALA A 18 15.49 -1.96 -1.38
C ALA A 18 16.05 -1.16 -0.19
N ASP A 19 15.43 -1.26 0.99
CA ASP A 19 15.86 -0.57 2.21
C ASP A 19 15.41 -1.36 3.45
N ASN A 20 16.32 -1.55 4.41
CA ASN A 20 16.05 -2.33 5.62
C ASN A 20 15.07 -1.64 6.60
N GLN A 21 14.84 -0.34 6.46
CA GLN A 21 13.86 0.43 7.24
C GLN A 21 12.43 0.24 6.74
N ILE A 22 12.23 -0.35 5.56
CA ILE A 22 10.89 -0.68 5.07
C ILE A 22 10.34 -1.84 5.90
N ARG A 23 9.27 -1.56 6.65
CA ARG A 23 8.65 -2.51 7.58
C ARG A 23 7.56 -3.35 6.94
N PHE A 24 6.87 -2.82 5.93
CA PHE A 24 5.77 -3.49 5.23
C PHE A 24 5.77 -3.09 3.75
N ALA A 25 5.48 -4.05 2.88
CA ALA A 25 5.14 -3.80 1.48
C ALA A 25 4.01 -4.73 1.07
N GLY A 26 2.93 -4.18 0.51
CA GLY A 26 1.75 -4.96 0.17
C GLY A 26 0.97 -4.40 -1.01
N VAL A 27 0.31 -5.30 -1.73
CA VAL A 27 -0.69 -4.96 -2.75
C VAL A 27 -2.04 -5.28 -2.17
N ILE A 28 -2.93 -4.30 -2.14
CA ILE A 28 -4.32 -4.50 -1.71
C ILE A 28 -5.28 -4.37 -2.90
N ASN A 29 -6.44 -5.01 -2.81
CA ASN A 29 -7.52 -4.81 -3.78
C ASN A 29 -8.41 -3.62 -3.39
N ASP A 30 -9.38 -3.31 -4.25
CA ASP A 30 -10.38 -2.24 -4.08
C ASP A 30 -11.36 -2.46 -2.91
N ARG A 31 -11.30 -3.62 -2.25
CA ARG A 31 -12.09 -3.96 -1.05
C ARG A 31 -11.24 -3.96 0.22
N GLY A 32 -10.03 -3.40 0.18
CA GLY A 32 -9.15 -3.30 1.34
C GLY A 32 -8.58 -4.64 1.81
N ARG A 33 -8.47 -5.64 0.92
CA ARG A 33 -7.85 -6.94 1.25
C ARG A 33 -6.44 -7.04 0.68
N LEU A 34 -5.51 -7.57 1.47
CA LEU A 34 -4.16 -7.89 1.03
C LEU A 34 -4.19 -9.02 -0.02
N VAL A 35 -3.52 -8.79 -1.15
CA VAL A 35 -3.37 -9.71 -2.28
C VAL A 35 -1.99 -10.35 -2.29
N ALA A 36 -0.95 -9.58 -1.95
CA ALA A 36 0.43 -10.04 -1.88
C ALA A 36 1.26 -9.15 -0.96
N GLY A 37 2.39 -9.67 -0.49
CA GLY A 37 3.32 -8.96 0.39
C GLY A 37 3.03 -9.22 1.87
N GLY A 38 3.53 -8.35 2.73
CA GLY A 38 3.41 -8.49 4.17
C GLY A 38 4.46 -7.70 4.95
N MET A 39 4.47 -7.95 6.26
CA MET A 39 5.40 -7.37 7.21
C MET A 39 6.81 -8.00 7.08
N ARG A 40 7.85 -7.22 7.35
CA ARG A 40 9.22 -7.74 7.48
C ARG A 40 9.28 -8.74 8.63
N GLU A 41 9.98 -9.85 8.42
CA GLU A 41 10.28 -10.79 9.49
C GLU A 41 11.08 -10.12 10.61
N ASN A 42 10.83 -10.55 11.85
CA ASN A 42 11.52 -10.06 13.06
C ASN A 42 11.39 -8.55 13.32
N VAL A 43 10.34 -7.91 12.79
CA VAL A 43 9.95 -6.54 13.14
C VAL A 43 8.61 -6.57 13.87
N GLU A 44 8.59 -6.04 15.09
CA GLU A 44 7.36 -5.91 15.87
C GLU A 44 6.41 -4.92 15.19
N PRO A 45 5.15 -5.27 14.85
CA PRO A 45 4.17 -4.38 14.24
C PRO A 45 3.86 -3.13 15.09
N LEU A 46 3.44 -2.02 14.45
CA LEU A 46 2.96 -0.84 15.21
C LEU A 46 1.46 -0.93 15.51
N GLU A 47 0.78 -1.86 14.85
CA GLU A 47 -0.66 -1.99 14.78
C GLU A 47 -1.06 -3.46 14.88
N SER A 48 -2.32 -3.73 15.22
CA SER A 48 -2.87 -5.09 15.20
C SER A 48 -3.31 -5.49 13.79
N GLU A 49 -3.49 -6.79 13.53
CA GLU A 49 -4.02 -7.27 12.24
C GLU A 49 -5.38 -6.63 11.88
N LYS A 50 -6.20 -6.33 12.89
CA LYS A 50 -7.49 -5.64 12.69
C LYS A 50 -7.29 -4.19 12.28
N ASP A 51 -6.30 -3.51 12.86
CA ASP A 51 -5.96 -2.15 12.49
C ASP A 51 -5.41 -2.11 11.06
N ASP A 52 -4.62 -3.12 10.66
CA ASP A 52 -4.14 -3.28 9.27
C ASP A 52 -5.31 -3.37 8.29
N GLU A 53 -6.31 -4.22 8.55
CA GLU A 53 -7.52 -4.32 7.72
C GLU A 53 -8.25 -2.97 7.60
N MET A 54 -8.34 -2.22 8.70
CA MET A 54 -8.94 -0.89 8.71
C MET A 54 -8.11 0.12 7.89
N ILE A 55 -6.78 0.09 8.00
CA ILE A 55 -5.87 0.95 7.23
C ILE A 55 -5.97 0.63 5.73
N PHE A 56 -6.07 -0.65 5.35
CA PHE A 56 -6.22 -1.06 3.96
C PHE A 56 -7.56 -0.60 3.37
N MET A 57 -8.65 -0.72 4.14
CA MET A 57 -9.95 -0.19 3.73
C MET A 57 -9.91 1.34 3.59
N GLU A 58 -9.31 2.05 4.56
CA GLU A 58 -9.13 3.49 4.50
C GLU A 58 -8.34 3.91 3.26
N LEU A 59 -7.26 3.19 2.94
CA LEU A 59 -6.46 3.44 1.75
C LEU A 59 -7.28 3.24 0.46
N ALA A 60 -8.04 2.16 0.35
CA ALA A 60 -8.91 1.91 -0.81
C ALA A 60 -9.92 3.05 -1.03
N LEU A 61 -10.53 3.55 0.06
CA LEU A 61 -11.45 4.69 0.01
C LEU A 61 -10.72 5.97 -0.42
N ARG A 62 -9.54 6.26 0.13
CA ARG A 62 -8.74 7.45 -0.24
C ARG A 62 -8.35 7.42 -1.72
N VAL A 63 -7.95 6.27 -2.25
CA VAL A 63 -7.63 6.11 -3.68
C VAL A 63 -8.86 6.44 -4.53
N LYS A 64 -10.04 5.92 -4.17
CA LYS A 64 -11.28 6.22 -4.88
C LYS A 64 -11.62 7.71 -4.83
N MET A 65 -11.57 8.32 -3.65
CA MET A 65 -11.91 9.73 -3.46
C MET A 65 -11.00 10.68 -4.23
N ARG A 66 -9.71 10.36 -4.38
CA ARG A 66 -8.79 11.22 -5.14
C ARG A 66 -9.05 11.18 -6.65
N LYS A 67 -9.46 10.03 -7.18
CA LYS A 67 -9.81 9.88 -8.59
C LYS A 67 -10.99 10.76 -9.03
N GLU A 68 -11.84 11.17 -8.10
CA GLU A 68 -12.94 12.12 -8.37
C GLU A 68 -12.44 13.48 -8.91
N PHE A 69 -11.16 13.81 -8.69
CA PHE A 69 -10.55 15.06 -9.16
C PHE A 69 -9.61 14.86 -10.36
N ASP A 70 -9.54 13.67 -10.94
CA ASP A 70 -8.61 13.37 -12.06
C ASP A 70 -8.85 14.28 -13.28
N ARG A 71 -10.10 14.68 -13.53
CA ARG A 71 -10.44 15.60 -14.63
C ARG A 71 -9.87 17.01 -14.41
N GLN A 72 -9.71 17.43 -13.16
CA GLN A 72 -9.26 18.77 -12.79
C GLN A 72 -7.75 18.81 -12.55
N LEU A 73 -7.20 17.77 -11.92
CA LEU A 73 -5.83 17.76 -11.40
C LEU A 73 -4.90 16.77 -12.13
N GLY A 74 -5.44 15.93 -13.01
CA GLY A 74 -4.72 14.80 -13.60
C GLY A 74 -4.71 13.57 -12.68
N GLN A 75 -4.15 12.47 -13.19
CA GLN A 75 -4.10 11.20 -12.46
C GLN A 75 -3.23 11.28 -11.20
N VAL A 76 -3.65 10.57 -10.16
CA VAL A 76 -2.84 10.36 -8.96
C VAL A 76 -1.65 9.46 -9.29
N ASN A 77 -0.43 9.95 -9.06
CA ASN A 77 0.80 9.16 -9.18
C ASN A 77 1.16 8.41 -7.89
N PHE A 78 0.98 9.06 -6.74
CA PHE A 78 1.16 8.47 -5.41
C PHE A 78 0.50 9.30 -4.31
N ALA A 79 0.40 8.71 -3.13
CA ALA A 79 0.06 9.34 -1.86
C ALA A 79 1.21 9.15 -0.87
N MET A 80 1.39 10.11 0.03
CA MET A 80 2.21 9.90 1.21
C MET A 80 1.52 10.46 2.44
N ALA A 81 1.56 9.72 3.54
CA ALA A 81 1.22 10.19 4.86
C ALA A 81 2.47 10.11 5.74
N SER A 82 2.94 11.27 6.22
CA SER A 82 3.99 11.35 7.21
C SER A 82 3.37 11.35 8.61
N ARG A 83 3.71 10.37 9.42
CA ARG A 83 3.26 10.22 10.81
C ARG A 83 4.47 10.23 11.73
N GLU A 84 4.25 10.55 13.00
CA GLU A 84 5.31 10.62 14.02
C GLU A 84 6.18 9.36 14.09
N ARG A 85 5.60 8.18 13.83
CA ARG A 85 6.28 6.87 13.94
C ARG A 85 6.52 6.16 12.61
N ALA A 86 5.97 6.65 11.49
CA ALA A 86 6.05 5.94 10.20
C ALA A 86 5.74 6.84 8.99
N LEU A 87 6.31 6.50 7.85
CA LEU A 87 5.88 6.98 6.54
C LEU A 87 5.05 5.88 5.86
N ALA A 88 3.88 6.25 5.34
CA ALA A 88 3.06 5.36 4.51
C ALA A 88 2.96 5.96 3.10
N MET A 89 3.37 5.19 2.10
CA MET A 89 3.27 5.55 0.68
C MET A 89 2.36 4.57 -0.06
N SER A 90 1.52 5.09 -0.94
CA SER A 90 0.69 4.28 -1.84
C SER A 90 0.73 4.84 -3.26
N PHE A 91 0.48 3.98 -4.25
CA PHE A 91 0.63 4.26 -5.67
C PHE A 91 -0.65 3.90 -6.41
#